data_AF-R9QF47-F1
#
_entry.id   AF-R9QF47-F1
#
_cell.length_a   1.000
_cell.length_b   1.000
_cell.length_c   1.000
_cell.angle_alpha   90.00
_cell.angle_beta   90.00
_cell.angle_gamma   90.00
#
_symmetry.space_group_name_H-M   'P 1'
#
loop_
_entity.id
_entity.type
_entity.pdbx_description
1 polymer ?
#
loop_
_entity_poly.entity_id
_entity_poly.type
_entity_poly.pdbx_seq_one_letter_code
_entity_poly.pdbx_strand_id
1 'polypeptide(L)'
;TIAQEVYNKLCFEYDSCCFLANIREDSGRHGIFSLKKKLFSTLLGEEHLKVDISNGWQKLVDRRLHRLKVLIILDDVDDSEQLEILARTTWFGSGSRIIVTTRDKQVLAKEFANVYQVEALNFDESLRLFNLNAFKRKHLQAEYQELSEKVVDY
;
A
#
# COMPACT_ATOMS: atom_id res chain seq x y z
N THR A 1 5.41 6.15 5.12
CA THR A 1 6.15 4.87 5.01
C THR A 1 6.83 4.81 3.65
N ILE A 2 7.67 3.80 3.39
CA ILE A 2 8.30 3.62 2.06
C ILE A 2 7.22 3.54 0.96
N ALA A 3 6.12 2.81 1.21
CA ALA A 3 5.00 2.69 0.27
C ALA A 3 4.42 4.06 -0.12
N GLN A 4 4.18 4.93 0.87
CA GLN A 4 3.68 6.29 0.63
C GLN A 4 4.66 7.13 -0.20
N GLU A 5 5.97 7.03 0.07
CA GLU A 5 6.97 7.78 -0.70
C GLU A 5 7.11 7.26 -2.13
N VAL A 6 7.03 5.95 -2.32
CA VAL A 6 6.98 5.35 -3.66
C VAL A 6 5.75 5.83 -4.42
N TYR A 7 4.58 5.88 -3.78
CA TYR A 7 3.36 6.43 -4.37
C TYR A 7 3.56 7.89 -4.81
N ASN A 8 4.01 8.75 -3.90
CA ASN A 8 4.20 10.18 -4.16
C ASN A 8 5.18 10.44 -5.31
N LYS A 9 6.23 9.63 -5.41
CA LYS A 9 7.28 9.77 -6.43
C LYS A 9 6.94 9.16 -7.78
N LEU A 10 6.08 8.15 -7.85
CA LEU A 10 5.82 7.44 -9.11
C LEU A 10 4.48 7.78 -9.72
N CYS A 11 3.51 8.27 -8.95
CA CYS A 11 2.14 8.41 -9.43
C CYS A 11 2.01 9.27 -10.70
N PHE A 12 2.82 10.33 -10.85
CA PHE A 12 2.76 11.20 -12.02
C PHE A 12 3.17 10.51 -13.34
N GLU A 13 3.77 9.32 -13.30
CA GLU A 13 4.15 8.55 -14.49
C GLU A 13 3.03 7.65 -15.03
N TYR A 14 1.87 7.66 -14.39
CA TYR A 14 0.72 6.78 -14.66
C TYR A 14 -0.52 7.61 -14.97
N ASP A 15 -1.47 7.02 -15.70
CA ASP A 15 -2.74 7.68 -16.04
C ASP A 15 -3.64 7.84 -14.81
N SER A 16 -3.49 6.93 -13.85
CA SER A 16 -4.24 6.95 -12.59
C SER A 16 -3.51 6.15 -11.51
N CYS A 17 -3.73 6.51 -10.25
CA CYS A 17 -3.08 5.86 -9.12
C CYS A 17 -4.05 5.60 -7.97
N CYS A 18 -3.77 4.58 -7.17
CA CYS A 18 -4.49 4.34 -5.93
C CYS A 18 -3.54 3.85 -4.84
N PHE A 19 -3.60 4.50 -3.67
CA PHE A 19 -2.95 4.06 -2.44
C PHE A 19 -4.02 3.57 -1.47
N LEU A 20 -4.03 2.26 -1.21
CA LEU A 20 -4.85 1.67 -0.17
C LEU A 20 -3.97 1.39 1.06
N ALA A 21 -4.03 2.30 2.02
CA ALA A 21 -3.36 2.18 3.30
C ALA A 21 -4.05 1.15 4.21
N ASN A 22 -3.29 0.49 5.10
CA ASN A 22 -3.80 -0.31 6.21
C ASN A 22 -4.85 -1.36 5.82
N ILE A 23 -4.61 -2.14 4.76
CA ILE A 23 -5.59 -3.08 4.20
C ILE A 23 -6.08 -4.06 5.25
N ARG A 24 -5.18 -4.64 6.04
CA ARG A 24 -5.49 -5.53 7.16
C ARG A 24 -6.59 -4.97 8.08
N GLU A 25 -6.48 -3.69 8.45
CA GLU A 25 -7.43 -3.05 9.36
C GLU A 25 -8.73 -2.69 8.64
N ASP A 26 -8.63 -2.10 7.44
CA ASP A 26 -9.79 -1.64 6.68
C ASP A 26 -10.65 -2.79 6.17
N SER A 27 -10.06 -3.92 5.78
CA SER A 27 -10.80 -5.11 5.36
C SER A 27 -11.59 -5.71 6.52
N GLY A 28 -11.04 -5.70 7.73
CA GLY A 28 -11.75 -6.17 8.93
C GLY A 28 -12.91 -5.25 9.32
N ARG A 29 -12.76 -3.93 9.14
CA ARG A 29 -13.78 -2.94 9.50
C ARG A 29 -14.91 -2.79 8.49
N HIS A 30 -14.58 -2.77 7.20
CA HIS A 30 -15.51 -2.39 6.14
C HIS A 30 -15.75 -3.52 5.12
N GLY A 31 -15.03 -4.64 5.23
CA GLY A 31 -15.06 -5.74 4.29
C GLY A 31 -14.24 -5.48 3.03
N ILE A 32 -13.64 -6.53 2.49
CA ILE A 32 -12.73 -6.45 1.33
C ILE A 32 -13.39 -5.89 0.05
N PHE A 33 -14.70 -6.13 -0.14
CA PHE A 33 -15.44 -5.59 -1.28
C PHE A 33 -15.60 -4.06 -1.24
N SER A 34 -15.60 -3.46 -0.04
CA SER A 34 -15.61 -2.00 0.10
C SER A 34 -14.29 -1.40 -0.40
N LEU A 35 -13.16 -2.04 -0.07
CA LEU A 35 -11.83 -1.67 -0.55
C LEU A 35 -11.73 -1.82 -2.07
N LYS A 36 -12.29 -2.90 -2.63
CA LYS A 36 -12.36 -3.09 -4.08
C LYS A 36 -13.17 -1.99 -4.77
N LYS A 37 -14.31 -1.60 -4.20
CA LYS A 37 -15.11 -0.49 -4.73
C LYS A 37 -14.32 0.82 -4.67
N LYS A 38 -13.65 1.10 -3.55
CA LYS A 38 -12.79 2.27 -3.36
C LYS A 38 -11.63 2.30 -4.36
N LEU A 39 -11.01 1.15 -4.64
CA LEU A 39 -9.95 1.02 -5.64
C LEU A 39 -10.46 1.46 -7.02
N PHE A 40 -11.58 0.88 -7.47
CA PHE A 40 -12.12 1.18 -8.78
C PHE A 40 -12.64 2.62 -8.90
N SER A 41 -13.30 3.14 -7.87
CA SER A 41 -13.78 4.53 -7.88
C SER A 41 -12.61 5.51 -7.96
N THR A 42 -11.52 5.25 -7.23
CA THR A 42 -10.32 6.09 -7.26
C THR A 42 -9.67 6.03 -8.64
N LEU A 43 -9.46 4.84 -9.19
CA LEU A 43 -8.78 4.68 -10.48
C LEU A 43 -9.56 5.30 -11.65
N LEU A 44 -10.89 5.24 -11.59
CA LEU A 44 -11.77 5.79 -12.63
C LEU A 44 -12.15 7.26 -12.40
N GLY A 45 -11.82 7.85 -11.24
CA GLY A 45 -12.24 9.20 -10.87
C GLY A 45 -13.74 9.34 -10.63
N GLU A 46 -14.41 8.28 -10.16
CA GLU A 46 -15.87 8.21 -10.01
C GLU A 46 -16.27 7.82 -8.58
N GLU A 47 -16.54 8.81 -7.72
CA GLU A 47 -16.94 8.59 -6.31
C GLU A 47 -18.23 7.76 -6.17
N HIS A 48 -19.11 7.86 -7.16
CA HIS A 48 -20.40 7.16 -7.20
C HIS A 48 -20.45 6.19 -8.37
N LEU A 49 -19.49 5.27 -8.46
CA LEU A 49 -19.70 4.05 -9.21
C LEU A 49 -20.99 3.41 -8.70
N LYS A 50 -22.08 3.56 -9.47
CA LYS A 50 -23.31 2.80 -9.29
C LYS A 50 -22.91 1.36 -9.55
N VAL A 51 -22.56 0.65 -8.47
CA VAL A 51 -22.43 -0.80 -8.46
C VAL A 51 -23.84 -1.34 -8.61
N ASP A 52 -24.37 -1.20 -9.81
CA ASP A 52 -25.56 -1.92 -10.20
C ASP A 52 -25.08 -3.36 -10.38
N ILE A 53 -25.63 -4.28 -9.60
CA ILE A 53 -25.25 -5.70 -9.50
C ILE A 53 -25.74 -6.45 -10.77
N SER A 54 -25.65 -5.80 -11.92
CA SER A 54 -25.89 -6.41 -13.22
C SER A 54 -24.58 -6.97 -13.74
N ASN A 55 -24.65 -8.13 -14.39
CA ASN A 55 -23.52 -8.83 -15.00
C ASN A 55 -22.73 -8.00 -16.05
N GLY A 56 -23.21 -6.79 -16.41
CA GLY A 56 -22.57 -5.86 -17.33
C GLY A 56 -21.62 -4.84 -16.67
N TRP A 57 -21.82 -4.51 -15.39
CA TRP A 57 -21.04 -3.46 -14.71
C TRP A 57 -19.55 -3.80 -14.62
N GLN A 58 -19.24 -5.03 -14.19
CA GLN A 58 -17.87 -5.48 -14.03
C GLN A 58 -17.11 -5.48 -15.36
N LYS A 59 -17.76 -5.90 -16.45
CA LYS A 59 -17.18 -5.85 -17.80
C LYS A 59 -16.89 -4.42 -18.27
N LEU A 60 -17.74 -3.45 -17.90
CA LEU A 60 -17.51 -2.04 -18.24
C LEU A 60 -16.32 -1.47 -17.47
N VAL A 61 -16.24 -1.74 -16.16
CA VAL A 61 -15.11 -1.33 -15.31
C VAL A 61 -13.81 -1.94 -15.83
N ASP A 62 -13.78 -3.25 -16.09
CA ASP A 62 -12.62 -3.96 -16.62
C ASP A 62 -12.19 -3.34 -17.97
N ARG A 63 -13.13 -3.08 -18.89
CA ARG A 63 -12.82 -2.47 -20.20
C ARG A 63 -12.20 -1.08 -20.07
N ARG A 64 -12.61 -0.30 -19.07
CA ARG A 64 -12.07 1.05 -18.83
C ARG A 64 -10.69 0.99 -18.19
N LEU A 65 -10.54 0.20 -17.13
CA LEU A 65 -9.26 0.00 -16.44
C LEU A 65 -8.21 -0.61 -17.37
N HIS A 66 -8.62 -1.48 -18.31
CA HIS A 66 -7.72 -2.08 -19.28
C HIS A 66 -7.13 -1.09 -20.30
N ARG A 67 -7.65 0.15 -20.34
CA ARG A 67 -7.11 1.23 -21.17
C ARG A 67 -6.19 2.18 -20.40
N LEU A 68 -6.10 2.03 -19.08
CA LEU A 68 -5.32 2.89 -18.21
C LEU A 68 -4.04 2.18 -17.78
N LYS A 69 -2.92 2.89 -17.89
CA LYS A 69 -1.68 2.52 -17.22
C LYS A 69 -1.77 2.99 -15.77
N VAL A 70 -2.00 2.07 -14.82
CA VAL A 70 -2.25 2.43 -13.41
C VAL A 70 -1.12 2.05 -12.47
N LEU A 71 -0.95 2.83 -11.40
CA LEU A 71 -0.12 2.49 -10.24
C LEU A 71 -1.00 2.18 -9.04
N ILE A 72 -0.92 0.96 -8.52
CA ILE A 72 -1.66 0.55 -7.33
C ILE A 72 -0.67 0.18 -6.25
N ILE A 73 -0.86 0.73 -5.06
CA ILE A 73 -0.08 0.40 -3.87
C ILE A 73 -1.04 -0.15 -2.82
N LEU A 74 -0.82 -1.39 -2.41
CA LEU A 74 -1.58 -2.12 -1.40
C LEU A 74 -0.72 -2.26 -0.14
N ASP A 75 -1.03 -1.49 0.90
CA ASP A 75 -0.19 -1.39 2.11
C ASP A 75 -0.75 -2.23 3.27
N ASP A 76 0.14 -2.94 3.98
CA ASP A 76 -0.18 -3.78 5.15
C ASP A 76 -1.20 -4.89 4.83
N VAL A 77 -0.92 -5.68 3.77
CA VAL A 77 -1.69 -6.87 3.40
C VAL A 77 -1.29 -8.06 4.28
N ASP A 78 -2.26 -8.78 4.84
CA ASP A 78 -2.03 -9.92 5.74
C ASP A 78 -2.76 -11.21 5.33
N ASP A 79 -3.52 -11.20 4.23
CA ASP A 79 -4.20 -12.39 3.70
C ASP A 79 -4.11 -12.45 2.17
N SER A 80 -3.80 -13.64 1.64
CA SER A 80 -3.75 -13.92 0.20
C SER A 80 -5.10 -13.68 -0.50
N GLU A 81 -6.23 -13.90 0.17
CA GLU A 81 -7.56 -13.65 -0.40
C GLU A 81 -7.76 -12.15 -0.71
N GLN A 82 -7.18 -11.26 0.10
CA GLN A 82 -7.21 -9.81 -0.16
C GLN A 82 -6.55 -9.50 -1.51
N LEU A 83 -5.45 -10.18 -1.85
CA LEU A 83 -4.76 -10.00 -3.12
C LEU A 83 -5.57 -10.59 -4.29
N GLU A 84 -6.19 -11.74 -4.14
CA GLU A 84 -7.07 -12.31 -5.18
C GLU A 84 -8.24 -11.37 -5.52
N ILE A 85 -8.74 -10.62 -4.54
CA ILE A 85 -9.86 -9.71 -4.69
C ILE A 85 -9.44 -8.33 -5.22
N LEU A 86 -8.24 -7.84 -4.87
CA LEU A 86 -7.77 -6.47 -5.19
C LEU A 86 -6.73 -6.39 -6.31
N ALA A 87 -5.92 -7.43 -6.53
CA ALA A 87 -4.68 -7.36 -7.30
C ALA A 87 -4.69 -8.17 -8.61
N ARG A 88 -5.85 -8.34 -9.26
CA ARG A 88 -5.92 -9.08 -10.53
C ARG A 88 -5.37 -8.24 -11.68
N THR A 89 -4.17 -8.60 -12.13
CA THR A 89 -3.41 -7.90 -13.19
C THR A 89 -4.15 -7.82 -14.52
N THR A 90 -5.04 -8.78 -14.80
CA THR A 90 -5.86 -8.82 -16.01
C THR A 90 -6.82 -7.65 -16.18
N TRP A 91 -7.11 -6.89 -15.12
CA TRP A 91 -8.02 -5.75 -15.17
C TRP A 91 -7.39 -4.49 -15.75
N PHE A 92 -6.06 -4.39 -15.73
CA PHE A 92 -5.36 -3.14 -15.96
C PHE A 92 -4.68 -3.11 -17.33
N GLY A 93 -4.42 -1.92 -17.84
CA GLY A 93 -3.75 -1.73 -19.12
C GLY A 93 -2.26 -2.10 -19.05
N SER A 94 -1.65 -2.25 -20.22
CA SER A 94 -0.22 -2.50 -20.33
C SER A 94 0.62 -1.40 -19.65
N GLY A 95 1.72 -1.80 -19.01
CA GLY A 95 2.60 -0.90 -18.25
C GLY A 95 2.09 -0.54 -16.84
N SER A 96 0.95 -1.08 -16.42
CA SER A 96 0.46 -0.93 -15.04
C SER A 96 1.36 -1.66 -14.04
N ARG A 97 1.36 -1.19 -12.79
CA ARG A 97 2.14 -1.78 -11.70
C ARG A 97 1.33 -1.86 -10.41
N ILE A 98 1.39 -3.02 -9.76
CA ILE A 98 0.85 -3.24 -8.41
C ILE A 98 2.04 -3.47 -7.49
N ILE A 99 2.12 -2.71 -6.40
CA ILE A 99 3.13 -2.87 -5.34
C ILE A 99 2.38 -3.24 -4.06
N VAL A 100 2.83 -4.29 -3.41
CA VAL A 100 2.25 -4.79 -2.17
C VAL A 100 3.28 -4.66 -1.07
N THR A 101 2.88 -4.14 0.09
CA THR A 101 3.67 -4.31 1.32
C THR A 101 2.97 -5.32 2.22
N THR A 102 3.77 -6.18 2.82
CA THR A 102 3.30 -7.17 3.79
C THR A 102 4.41 -7.45 4.79
N ARG A 103 4.00 -7.86 6.00
CA ARG A 103 4.92 -8.36 7.03
C ARG A 103 5.15 -9.86 6.88
N ASP A 104 4.28 -10.55 6.15
CA ASP A 104 4.34 -11.99 5.97
C ASP A 104 4.48 -12.34 4.49
N LYS A 105 5.67 -12.81 4.12
CA LYS A 105 5.95 -13.26 2.75
C LYS A 105 5.06 -14.41 2.29
N GLN A 106 4.43 -15.17 3.20
CA GLN A 106 3.52 -16.28 2.86
C GLN A 106 2.23 -15.79 2.21
N VAL A 107 1.85 -14.53 2.45
CA VAL A 107 0.67 -13.88 1.86
C VAL A 107 0.85 -13.62 0.36
N LEU A 108 2.09 -13.51 -0.11
CA LEU A 108 2.38 -13.25 -1.51
C LEU A 108 2.03 -14.50 -2.35
N ALA A 109 1.01 -14.36 -3.20
CA ALA A 109 0.67 -15.38 -4.18
C ALA A 109 1.85 -15.66 -5.13
N LYS A 110 1.89 -16.85 -5.75
CA LYS A 110 2.96 -17.24 -6.69
C LYS A 110 3.14 -16.29 -7.89
N GLU A 111 2.14 -15.46 -8.18
CA GLU A 111 2.14 -14.52 -9.31
C GLU A 111 2.96 -13.25 -9.06
N PHE A 112 3.41 -13.00 -7.82
CA PHE A 112 4.25 -11.84 -7.52
C PHE A 112 5.71 -12.11 -7.91
N ALA A 113 6.11 -11.52 -9.04
CA ALA A 113 7.37 -11.80 -9.72
C ALA A 113 8.63 -11.30 -8.98
N ASN A 114 8.53 -10.26 -8.15
CA ASN A 114 9.68 -9.61 -7.51
C ASN A 114 9.38 -9.26 -6.05
N VAL A 115 10.15 -9.83 -5.13
CA VAL A 115 10.06 -9.53 -3.68
C VAL A 115 11.28 -8.72 -3.27
N TYR A 116 11.04 -7.57 -2.64
CA TYR A 116 12.07 -6.75 -2.03
C TYR A 116 11.90 -6.79 -0.51
N GLN A 117 12.92 -7.30 0.20
CA GLN A 117 12.95 -7.27 1.65
C GLN A 117 13.47 -5.92 2.11
N VAL A 118 12.63 -5.15 2.80
CA VAL A 118 13.04 -3.90 3.44
C VAL A 118 13.94 -4.24 4.63
N GLU A 119 15.14 -3.67 4.65
CA GLU A 119 16.07 -3.85 5.76
C GLU A 119 15.62 -3.06 6.99
N ALA A 120 15.91 -3.60 8.17
CA ALA A 120 15.75 -2.87 9.42
C ALA A 120 16.73 -1.70 9.45
N LEU A 121 16.31 -0.60 10.09
CA LEU A 121 17.22 0.50 10.38
C LEU A 121 18.34 0.00 11.28
N ASN A 122 19.56 0.47 11.03
CA ASN A 122 20.64 0.22 11.98
C ASN A 122 20.40 0.99 13.30
N PHE A 123 21.23 0.73 14.30
CA PHE A 123 21.09 1.36 15.62
C PHE A 123 21.07 2.89 15.54
N ASP A 124 22.03 3.50 14.84
CA ASP A 124 22.15 4.95 14.73
C ASP A 124 20.95 5.58 14.01
N GLU A 125 20.47 4.94 12.95
CA GLU A 125 19.27 5.35 12.22
C GLU A 125 18.02 5.24 13.07
N SER A 126 17.89 4.14 13.82
CA SER A 126 16.77 3.89 14.74
C SER A 126 16.75 4.92 15.87
N LEU A 127 17.91 5.20 16.48
CA LEU A 127 18.06 6.22 17.51
C LEU A 127 17.72 7.62 16.98
N ARG A 128 18.20 7.96 15.79
CA ARG A 128 17.86 9.24 15.15
C ARG A 128 16.37 9.35 14.85
N LEU A 129 15.74 8.28 14.35
CA LEU A 129 14.32 8.25 14.04
C LEU A 129 13.49 8.37 15.33
N PHE A 130 13.87 7.66 16.39
CA PHE A 130 13.23 7.75 17.71
C PHE A 130 13.29 9.19 18.23
N ASN A 131 14.49 9.80 18.22
CA ASN A 131 14.69 11.16 18.72
C ASN A 131 13.85 12.19 17.96
N LEU A 132 13.79 12.06 16.62
CA LEU A 132 12.96 12.90 15.77
C LEU A 132 11.47 12.78 16.10
N ASN A 133 10.98 11.58 16.40
CA ASN A 133 9.56 11.37 16.67
C ASN A 133 9.17 11.79 18.10
N ALA A 134 9.94 11.38 19.10
CA ALA A 134 9.66 11.61 20.52
C ALA A 134 9.95 13.07 20.94
N PHE A 135 11.07 13.64 20.47
CA PHE A 135 11.57 14.93 20.96
C PHE A 135 11.63 16.03 19.90
N LYS A 136 11.25 15.72 18.65
CA LYS A 136 11.27 16.65 17.50
C LYS A 136 12.67 17.24 17.22
N ARG A 137 13.73 16.56 17.66
CA ARG A 137 15.14 16.97 17.49
C ARG A 137 15.99 15.74 17.15
N LYS A 138 17.08 15.95 16.41
CA LYS A 138 17.98 14.85 16.02
C LYS A 138 18.94 14.42 17.14
N HIS A 139 19.32 15.36 18.00
CA HIS A 139 20.27 15.17 19.09
C HIS A 139 19.66 15.65 20.39
N LEU A 140 19.94 14.91 21.46
CA LEU A 140 19.43 15.16 22.81
C LEU A 140 20.54 15.62 23.75
N GLN A 141 20.12 16.17 24.90
CA GLN A 141 21.00 16.33 26.05
C GLN A 141 21.34 14.95 26.62
N ALA A 142 22.53 14.81 27.22
CA ALA A 142 23.09 13.53 27.68
C ALA A 142 22.10 12.71 28.53
N GLU A 143 21.30 13.36 29.36
CA GLU A 143 20.32 12.72 30.27
C GLU A 143 19.23 11.90 29.54
N TYR A 144 18.83 12.31 28.34
CA TYR A 144 17.85 11.57 27.53
C TYR A 144 18.51 10.62 26.52
N GLN A 145 19.82 10.75 26.30
CA GLN A 145 20.54 9.94 25.35
C GLN A 145 20.60 8.48 25.81
N GLU A 146 21.05 8.22 27.04
CA GLU A 146 21.14 6.86 27.59
C GLU A 146 19.78 6.15 27.64
N LEU A 147 18.71 6.88 27.96
CA LEU A 147 17.34 6.33 27.97
C LEU A 147 16.85 6.01 26.55
N SER A 148 17.19 6.83 25.57
CA SER A 148 16.80 6.61 24.18
C SER A 148 17.53 5.42 23.57
N GLU A 149 18.83 5.27 23.87
CA GLU A 149 19.64 4.12 23.47
C GLU A 149 19.03 2.81 24.02
N LYS A 150 18.66 2.77 25.31
CA LYS A 150 18.00 1.61 25.92
C LYS A 150 16.66 1.23 25.29
N VAL A 151 15.89 2.21 24.81
CA VAL A 151 14.60 1.95 24.14
C VAL A 151 14.80 1.39 22.74
N VAL A 152 15.86 1.83 22.04
CA VAL A 152 16.17 1.38 20.68
C VAL A 152 16.78 -0.02 20.68
N ASP A 153 17.55 -0.37 21.72
CA ASP A 153 18.16 -1.70 21.89
C ASP A 153 17.19 -2.78 22.41
N TYR A 154 15.96 -2.43 22.80
CA TYR A 154 14.96 -3.35 23.33
C TYR A 154 14.17 -4.07 22.22
#